data_AF-A0AAV0QBP9-F1
#
_entry.id   AF-A0AAV0QBP9-F1
#
_cell.length_a   1.000
_cell.length_b   1.000
_cell.length_c   1.000
_cell.angle_alpha   90.00
_cell.angle_beta   90.00
_cell.angle_gamma   90.00
#
_symmetry.space_group_name_H-M   'P 1'
#
loop_
_entity.id
_entity.type
_entity.pdbx_description
1 polymer ?
#
loop_
_entity_poly.entity_id
_entity_poly.type
_entity_poly.pdbx_seq_one_letter_code
_entity_poly.pdbx_strand_id
1 'polypeptide(L)'
;MLQLLPCLPFLTKQVTTPPAQCCSNVKLLNDEANTAAIRQQLCKCFKPAAISYHVDPAVAKALPGLCRVSVPVPIDPKIDCNTIS
;
A
#
# COMPACT_ATOMS: atom_id res chain seq x y z
N MET A 1 -7.73 5.71 4.22
CA MET A 1 -6.49 6.39 3.76
C MET A 1 -5.53 6.70 4.91
N LEU A 2 -5.99 7.27 6.04
CA LEU A 2 -5.15 7.59 7.20
C LEU A 2 -4.33 6.40 7.75
N GLN A 3 -4.81 5.18 7.53
CA GLN A 3 -4.13 3.97 7.99
C GLN A 3 -2.76 3.73 7.36
N LEU A 4 -2.47 4.30 6.18
CA LEU A 4 -1.14 4.20 5.57
C LEU A 4 -0.22 5.38 5.89
N LEU A 5 -0.67 6.38 6.66
CA LEU A 5 0.21 7.48 7.09
C LEU A 5 1.48 6.99 7.81
N PRO A 6 1.44 5.97 8.70
CA PRO A 6 2.65 5.44 9.31
C PRO A 6 3.61 4.79 8.30
N CYS A 7 3.17 4.48 7.08
CA CYS A 7 4.00 3.94 6.02
C CYS A 7 4.74 5.03 5.23
N LEU A 8 4.30 6.29 5.30
CA LEU A 8 4.85 7.36 4.46
C LEU A 8 6.38 7.52 4.56
N PRO A 9 7.01 7.49 5.75
CA PRO A 9 8.47 7.61 5.83
C PRO A 9 9.20 6.54 5.02
N PHE A 10 8.68 5.31 4.98
CA PHE A 10 9.24 4.24 4.17
C PHE A 10 8.88 4.40 2.68
N LEU A 11 7.61 4.69 2.39
CA LEU A 11 7.10 4.88 1.02
C LEU A 11 7.74 6.06 0.27
N THR A 12 8.34 7.01 1.01
CA THR A 12 9.05 8.18 0.48
C THR A 12 10.56 8.12 0.69
N LYS A 13 11.10 6.94 1.03
CA LYS A 13 12.55 6.69 1.22
C LYS A 13 13.23 7.50 2.33
N GLN A 14 12.48 8.02 3.29
CA GLN A 14 13.04 8.67 4.49
C GLN A 14 13.65 7.64 5.46
N VAL A 15 13.13 6.40 5.45
CA VAL A 15 13.67 5.27 6.21
C VAL A 15 13.80 4.02 5.32
N THR A 16 14.71 3.13 5.69
CA THR A 16 14.99 1.88 4.94
C THR A 16 14.14 0.70 5.40
N THR A 17 13.48 0.80 6.57
CA THR A 17 12.63 -0.26 7.13
C THR A 17 11.26 0.32 7.48
N PRO A 18 10.15 -0.36 7.11
CA PRO A 18 8.82 0.11 7.45
C PRO A 18 8.60 0.11 8.97
N PRO A 19 8.00 1.17 9.53
CA PRO A 19 7.62 1.17 10.94
C PRO A 19 6.70 0.00 11.29
N ALA A 20 6.79 -0.54 12.52
CA ALA A 20 5.95 -1.67 12.94
C ALA A 20 4.43 -1.37 12.76
N GLN A 21 4.01 -0.14 13.08
CA GLN A 21 2.65 0.34 12.88
C GLN A 21 2.22 0.29 11.41
N CYS A 22 3.13 0.58 10.47
CA CYS A 22 2.85 0.45 9.04
C CYS A 22 2.50 -0.99 8.69
N CYS A 23 3.31 -1.96 9.11
CA CYS A 23 3.05 -3.36 8.80
C CYS A 23 1.76 -3.88 9.44
N SER A 24 1.44 -3.47 10.67
CA SER A 24 0.15 -3.79 11.30
C SER A 24 -1.04 -3.30 10.46
N ASN A 25 -0.96 -2.08 9.94
CA ASN A 25 -2.03 -1.51 9.13
C ASN A 25 -2.11 -2.13 7.73
N VAL A 26 -0.97 -2.43 7.10
CA VAL A 26 -0.93 -3.16 5.82
C VAL A 26 -1.57 -4.54 5.97
N LYS A 27 -1.30 -5.24 7.08
CA LYS A 27 -1.92 -6.53 7.37
C LYS A 27 -3.44 -6.40 7.54
N LEU A 28 -3.90 -5.43 8.33
CA LEU A 28 -5.33 -5.19 8.53
C LEU A 28 -6.06 -4.91 7.21
N LEU A 29 -5.49 -4.02 6.37
CA LEU A 29 -6.05 -3.72 5.05
C LEU A 29 -6.04 -4.94 4.12
N ASN A 30 -5.01 -5.78 4.20
CA ASN A 30 -4.95 -7.03 3.43
C ASN A 30 -6.05 -8.01 3.87
N ASP A 31 -6.32 -8.12 5.17
CA ASP A 31 -7.36 -9.00 5.71
C ASP A 31 -8.77 -8.51 5.29
N GLU A 32 -8.96 -7.19 5.17
CA GLU A 32 -10.18 -6.57 4.62
C GLU A 32 -10.30 -6.77 3.10
N ALA A 33 -9.19 -6.84 2.38
CA ALA A 33 -9.13 -6.94 0.92
C ALA A 33 -9.43 -8.36 0.38
N ASN A 34 -10.47 -8.99 0.92
CA ASN A 34 -10.80 -10.40 0.69
C ASN A 34 -11.50 -10.68 -0.67
N THR A 35 -11.99 -9.66 -1.37
CA THR A 35 -12.61 -9.79 -2.71
C THR A 35 -11.95 -8.88 -3.75
N ALA A 36 -12.11 -9.23 -5.02
CA ALA A 36 -11.68 -8.40 -6.15
C ALA A 36 -12.22 -6.98 -6.05
N ALA A 37 -13.52 -6.85 -5.79
CA ALA A 37 -14.20 -5.56 -5.68
C ALA A 37 -13.57 -4.66 -4.61
N ILE A 38 -13.27 -5.23 -3.42
CA ILE A 38 -12.64 -4.48 -2.34
C ILE A 38 -11.20 -4.10 -2.72
N ARG A 39 -10.44 -5.02 -3.33
CA ARG A 39 -9.08 -4.72 -3.79
C ARG A 39 -9.05 -3.58 -4.81
N GLN A 40 -9.97 -3.58 -5.76
CA GLN A 40 -10.12 -2.50 -6.75
C GLN A 40 -10.51 -1.17 -6.09
N GLN A 41 -11.45 -1.21 -5.13
CA GLN A 41 -11.86 -0.02 -4.38
C GLN A 41 -10.70 0.58 -3.59
N LEU A 42 -9.97 -0.24 -2.83
CA LEU A 42 -8.80 0.19 -2.08
C LEU A 42 -7.70 0.74 -2.99
N CYS A 43 -7.45 0.11 -4.15
CA CYS A 43 -6.51 0.64 -5.13
C CYS A 43 -6.92 2.04 -5.61
N LYS A 44 -8.20 2.22 -5.95
CA LYS A 44 -8.73 3.53 -6.37
C LYS A 44 -8.59 4.58 -5.26
N CYS A 45 -8.69 4.17 -4.00
CA CYS A 45 -8.40 5.04 -2.86
C CYS A 45 -6.90 5.36 -2.70
N PHE A 46 -6.00 4.40 -2.94
CA PHE A 46 -4.57 4.57 -2.70
C PHE A 46 -3.85 5.31 -3.82
N LYS A 47 -4.28 5.13 -5.06
CA LYS A 47 -3.69 5.78 -6.24
C LYS A 47 -3.54 7.31 -6.10
N PRO A 48 -4.58 8.10 -5.76
CA PRO A 48 -4.43 9.55 -5.60
C PRO A 48 -3.51 9.90 -4.43
N ALA A 49 -3.55 9.16 -3.32
CA ALA A 49 -2.64 9.38 -2.20
C ALA A 49 -1.18 9.13 -2.59
N ALA A 50 -0.92 8.06 -3.34
CA ALA A 50 0.42 7.74 -3.83
C ALA A 50 0.99 8.88 -4.71
N ILE A 51 0.13 9.52 -5.51
CA ILE A 51 0.49 10.71 -6.29
C ILE A 51 0.77 11.90 -5.36
N SER A 52 -0.16 12.24 -4.47
CA SER A 52 -0.06 13.41 -3.58
C SER A 52 1.14 13.36 -2.64
N TYR A 53 1.52 12.18 -2.16
CA TYR A 53 2.65 12.00 -1.25
C TYR A 53 3.96 11.65 -1.96
N HIS A 54 3.99 11.66 -3.30
CA HIS A 54 5.16 11.30 -4.09
C HIS A 54 5.77 9.94 -3.69
N VAL A 55 4.89 8.93 -3.50
CA VAL A 55 5.31 7.58 -3.15
C VAL A 55 6.23 7.02 -4.23
N ASP A 56 7.34 6.41 -3.79
CA ASP A 56 8.24 5.71 -4.68
C ASP A 56 7.70 4.29 -4.96
N PRO A 57 7.39 3.95 -6.22
CA PRO A 57 6.77 2.66 -6.55
C PRO A 57 7.67 1.45 -6.22
N ALA A 58 9.00 1.61 -6.26
CA ALA A 58 9.92 0.50 -6.03
C ALA A 58 9.91 0.07 -4.56
N VAL A 59 9.92 1.02 -3.61
CA VAL A 59 9.81 0.70 -2.19
C VAL A 59 8.40 0.26 -1.81
N ALA A 60 7.36 0.83 -2.43
CA ALA A 60 5.99 0.40 -2.23
C ALA A 60 5.79 -1.09 -2.62
N LYS A 61 6.44 -1.54 -3.70
CA LYS A 61 6.43 -2.95 -4.13
C LYS A 61 7.19 -3.88 -3.17
N ALA A 62 8.16 -3.37 -2.42
CA ALA A 62 8.92 -4.14 -1.43
C ALA A 62 8.19 -4.27 -0.07
N LEU A 63 7.32 -3.31 0.26
CA LEU A 63 6.59 -3.26 1.53
C LEU A 63 5.90 -4.57 1.94
N PRO A 64 5.22 -5.31 1.04
CA PRO A 64 4.56 -6.57 1.37
C PRO A 64 5.49 -7.64 1.93
N GLY A 65 6.64 -7.84 1.27
CA GLY A 65 7.62 -8.83 1.68
C GLY A 65 8.22 -8.48 3.03
N LEU A 66 8.49 -7.18 3.25
CA LEU A 66 9.01 -6.67 4.52
C LEU A 66 7.99 -6.82 5.66
N CYS A 67 6.70 -6.64 5.37
CA CYS A 67 5.63 -6.81 6.33
C CYS A 67 5.07 -8.23 6.43
N ARG A 68 5.62 -9.20 5.67
CA ARG A 68 5.17 -10.60 5.60
C ARG A 68 3.68 -10.74 5.25
N VAL A 69 3.24 -9.95 4.27
CA VAL A 69 1.85 -9.94 3.76
C VAL A 69 1.83 -10.50 2.33
N SER A 70 0.91 -11.43 2.07
CA SER A 70 0.93 -12.23 0.83
C SER A 70 0.23 -11.58 -0.38
N VAL A 71 -0.82 -10.76 -0.20
CA VAL A 71 -1.62 -10.24 -1.32
C VAL A 71 -2.01 -8.77 -1.12
N PRO A 72 -1.08 -7.83 -1.30
CA PRO A 72 -1.38 -6.43 -1.05
C PRO A 72 -2.17 -5.84 -2.19
N VAL A 73 -3.10 -4.97 -1.82
CA VAL A 73 -3.57 -3.93 -2.74
C VAL A 73 -2.38 -3.05 -3.12
N PRO A 74 -2.09 -2.85 -4.42
CA PRO A 74 -0.99 -2.02 -4.87
C PRO A 74 -1.09 -0.59 -4.37
N ILE A 75 0.01 -0.06 -3.82
CA ILE A 75 0.18 1.37 -3.53
C ILE A 75 1.09 1.93 -4.63
N ASP A 76 0.52 2.12 -5.81
CA ASP A 76 1.27 2.52 -7.00
C ASP A 76 0.51 3.63 -7.74
N PRO A 77 1.13 4.80 -8.00
CA PRO A 77 0.49 5.89 -8.72
C PRO A 77 0.17 5.57 -10.19
N LYS A 78 0.78 4.53 -10.77
CA LYS A 78 0.69 4.17 -12.20
C LYS A 78 -0.16 2.93 -12.48
N ILE A 79 -0.57 2.18 -11.46
CA ILE A 79 -1.36 0.96 -11.64
C ILE A 79 -2.74 1.26 -12.25
N ASP A 80 -3.22 0.38 -13.13
CA ASP A 80 -4.63 0.33 -13.49
C ASP A 80 -5.40 -0.48 -12.43
N CYS A 81 -6.20 0.20 -11.63
CA CYS A 81 -6.94 -0.46 -10.56
C CYS A 81 -8.02 -1.43 -11.06
N ASN A 82 -8.44 -1.35 -12.33
CA ASN A 82 -9.47 -2.24 -12.88
C ASN A 82 -8.90 -3.63 -13.25
N THR A 83 -7.58 -3.77 -13.33
CA THR A 83 -6.93 -5.06 -13.63
C THR A 83 -6.64 -5.88 -12.38
N ILE A 84 -7.03 -5.38 -11.19
CA ILE A 84 -6.79 -6.07 -9.92
C ILE A 84 -7.91 -7.07 -9.68
N SER A 85 -7.52 -8.34 -9.50
CA SER A 85 -8.39 -9.48 -9.21
C SER A 85 -8.43 -9.80 -7.75
#